data_AF-A0A2X2VH13-F1
#
_entry.id   AF-A0A2X2VH13-F1
#
_cell.length_a   1.000
_cell.length_b   1.000
_cell.length_c   1.000
_cell.angle_alpha   90.00
_cell.angle_beta   90.00
_cell.angle_gamma   90.00
#
_symmetry.space_group_name_H-M   'P 1'
#
loop_
_entity.id
_entity.type
_entity.pdbx_description
1 polymer ?
#
loop_
_entity_poly.entity_id
_entity_poly.type
_entity_poly.pdbx_seq_one_letter_code
_entity_poly.pdbx_strand_id
1 'polypeptide(L)'
;MNNLIANYERILEVLREISDETLLSYQRRIPKMKDLEVVSLVLTAEYMGIDSENHLFRQLPGLISEKIERSVYNRKKRKLYLKIN
;
A
#
# COMPACT_ATOMS: atom_id res chain seq x y z
N MET A 1 2.94 -14.31 -14.65
CA MET A 1 2.07 -13.19 -14.21
C MET A 1 2.08 -13.21 -12.69
N ASN A 2 2.52 -12.13 -12.03
CA ASN A 2 2.52 -12.10 -10.57
C ASN A 2 1.09 -11.87 -10.09
N ASN A 3 0.48 -12.89 -9.48
CA ASN A 3 -0.87 -12.82 -8.88
C ASN A 3 -1.00 -11.61 -7.94
N LEU A 4 0.10 -11.20 -7.31
CA LEU A 4 0.16 -10.03 -6.43
C LEU A 4 -0.23 -8.73 -7.13
N ILE A 5 0.22 -8.50 -8.37
CA ILE A 5 -0.04 -7.25 -9.10
C ILE A 5 -1.50 -7.15 -9.47
N ALA A 6 -2.05 -8.24 -10.03
CA ALA A 6 -3.45 -8.30 -10.42
C ALA A 6 -4.38 -8.09 -9.21
N ASN A 7 -4.06 -8.72 -8.08
CA ASN A 7 -4.82 -8.54 -6.83
C ASN A 7 -4.71 -7.10 -6.31
N TYR A 8 -3.50 -6.53 -6.32
CA TYR A 8 -3.26 -5.15 -5.92
C TYR A 8 -4.05 -4.15 -6.76
N GLU A 9 -4.02 -4.30 -8.10
CA GLU A 9 -4.74 -3.42 -9.02
C GLU A 9 -6.25 -3.52 -8.81
N ARG A 10 -6.77 -4.74 -8.65
CA ARG A 10 -8.20 -4.98 -8.39
C ARG A 10 -8.66 -4.35 -7.08
N ILE A 11 -7.90 -4.51 -6.00
CA ILE A 11 -8.21 -3.92 -4.70
C ILE A 11 -8.13 -2.39 -4.77
N LEU A 12 -7.11 -1.85 -5.42
CA LEU A 12 -6.94 -0.40 -5.57
C LEU A 12 -8.08 0.23 -6.38
N GLU A 13 -8.55 -0.44 -7.44
CA GLU A 13 -9.70 -0.02 -8.23
C GLU A 13 -10.95 0.11 -7.37
N VAL A 14 -11.30 -0.94 -6.61
CA VAL A 14 -12.46 -0.94 -5.70
C VAL A 14 -12.32 0.15 -4.63
N LEU A 15 -11.13 0.32 -4.04
CA LEU A 15 -10.90 1.35 -3.04
C LEU A 15 -11.06 2.77 -3.59
N ARG A 16 -10.75 3.00 -4.88
CA ARG A 16 -10.94 4.31 -5.53
C ARG A 16 -12.41 4.64 -5.79
N GLU A 17 -13.24 3.63 -6.04
CA GLU A 17 -14.68 3.83 -6.21
C GLU A 17 -15.38 4.22 -4.90
N ILE A 18 -14.86 3.74 -3.77
CA ILE A 18 -15.48 3.91 -2.45
C ILE A 18 -14.88 5.12 -1.70
N SER A 19 -13.64 5.51 -2.01
CA SER A 19 -12.92 6.56 -1.28
C SER A 19 -12.70 7.81 -2.15
N ASP A 20 -13.28 8.93 -1.74
CA ASP A 20 -12.85 10.26 -2.18
C ASP A 20 -11.46 10.57 -1.58
N GLU A 21 -10.41 10.53 -2.40
CA GLU A 21 -9.00 10.68 -1.97
C GLU A 21 -8.79 11.85 -1.00
N THR A 22 -8.69 11.59 0.31
CA THR A 22 -8.29 12.59 1.32
C THR A 22 -7.46 11.97 2.44
N LEU A 23 -6.24 11.51 2.15
CA LEU A 23 -5.36 10.98 3.21
C LEU A 23 -3.94 11.57 3.16
N LEU A 24 -3.84 12.80 3.67
CA LEU A 24 -3.02 13.28 4.79
C LEU A 24 -3.07 14.82 4.79
N SER A 25 -3.34 15.43 5.94
CA SER A 25 -3.58 16.88 6.09
C SER A 25 -2.34 17.74 5.84
N TYR A 26 -1.13 17.17 5.80
CA TYR A 26 0.10 17.82 5.35
C TYR A 26 1.26 16.80 5.30
N GLN A 27 2.05 16.78 4.23
CA GLN A 27 3.37 16.13 4.22
C GLN A 27 4.44 17.11 3.72
N ARG A 28 5.59 17.17 4.39
CA ARG A 28 6.72 18.03 3.98
C ARG A 28 7.30 17.66 2.62
N ARG A 29 7.24 16.39 2.24
CA ARG A 29 7.68 15.88 0.93
C ARG A 29 6.52 15.14 0.29
N ILE A 30 6.35 15.32 -1.02
CA ILE A 30 5.33 14.61 -1.78
C ILE A 30 5.73 13.14 -1.85
N PRO A 31 4.91 12.21 -1.34
CA PRO A 31 5.21 10.80 -1.41
C PRO A 31 4.99 10.28 -2.84
N LYS A 32 5.89 9.41 -3.32
CA LYS A 32 5.71 8.73 -4.61
C LYS A 32 4.53 7.74 -4.61
N MET A 33 4.19 7.21 -3.43
CA MET A 33 3.07 6.29 -3.22
C MET A 33 2.02 6.95 -2.33
N LYS A 34 0.78 7.05 -2.83
CA LYS A 34 -0.37 7.62 -2.11
C LYS A 34 -0.78 6.74 -0.93
N ASP A 35 -1.57 7.28 -0.02
CA ASP A 35 -2.04 6.53 1.15
C ASP A 35 -2.99 5.40 0.74
N LEU A 36 -3.87 5.63 -0.24
CA LEU A 36 -4.75 4.59 -0.78
C LEU A 36 -3.97 3.42 -1.40
N GLU A 37 -2.89 3.71 -2.14
CA GLU A 37 -1.99 2.69 -2.67
C GLU A 37 -1.35 1.87 -1.54
N VAL A 38 -0.94 2.51 -0.43
CA VAL A 38 -0.39 1.80 0.74
C VAL A 38 -1.44 0.90 1.38
N VAL A 39 -2.68 1.38 1.57
CA VAL A 39 -3.79 0.57 2.10
C VAL A 39 -4.07 -0.62 1.18
N SER A 40 -4.11 -0.39 -0.12
CA SER A 40 -4.32 -1.44 -1.13
C SER A 40 -3.27 -2.55 -0.99
N LEU A 41 -2.01 -2.17 -0.79
CA LEU A 41 -0.92 -3.13 -0.63
C LEU A 41 -1.01 -3.92 0.68
N VAL A 42 -1.45 -3.28 1.78
CA VAL A 42 -1.70 -3.96 3.06
C VAL A 42 -2.80 -5.02 2.89
N LEU A 43 -3.94 -4.64 2.31
CA LEU A 43 -5.05 -5.56 2.08
C LEU A 43 -4.68 -6.69 1.12
N THR A 44 -3.86 -6.39 0.10
CA THR A 44 -3.35 -7.42 -0.82
C THR A 44 -2.47 -8.43 -0.08
N ALA A 45 -1.60 -7.97 0.82
CA ALA A 45 -0.77 -8.85 1.63
C ALA A 45 -1.61 -9.74 2.55
N GLU A 46 -2.63 -9.18 3.21
CA GLU A 46 -3.56 -9.93 4.06
C GLU A 46 -4.38 -10.95 3.24
N TYR A 47 -4.92 -10.54 2.09
CA TYR A 47 -5.65 -11.43 1.18
C TYR A 47 -4.80 -12.61 0.70
N MET A 48 -3.50 -12.37 0.45
CA MET A 48 -2.56 -13.39 0.02
C MET A 48 -1.95 -14.21 1.17
N GLY A 49 -2.30 -13.91 2.43
CA GLY A 49 -1.71 -14.57 3.61
C GLY A 49 -0.22 -14.29 3.80
N ILE A 50 0.26 -13.09 3.41
CA ILE A 50 1.66 -12.68 3.55
C ILE A 50 1.82 -11.85 4.82
N ASP A 51 2.33 -12.49 5.88
CA ASP A 51 2.54 -11.83 7.17
C ASP A 51 3.89 -11.12 7.27
N SER A 52 4.86 -11.47 6.42
CA SER A 52 6.20 -10.89 6.44
C SER A 52 6.34 -9.77 5.41
N GLU A 53 6.63 -8.54 5.86
CA GLU A 53 6.87 -7.43 4.92
C GLU A 53 8.15 -7.64 4.11
N ASN A 54 9.13 -8.34 4.66
CA ASN A 54 10.32 -8.73 3.89
C ASN A 54 9.96 -9.66 2.73
N HIS A 55 9.05 -10.62 2.95
CA HIS A 55 8.58 -11.52 1.90
C HIS A 55 7.76 -10.77 0.85
N LEU A 56 6.83 -9.92 1.29
CA LEU A 56 6.06 -9.04 0.42
C LEU A 56 6.96 -8.22 -0.51
N PHE A 57 7.97 -7.55 0.05
CA PHE A 57 8.87 -6.70 -0.73
C PHE A 57 9.82 -7.45 -1.67
N ARG A 58 10.03 -8.76 -1.48
CA ARG A 58 10.76 -9.60 -2.44
C ARG A 58 9.90 -9.99 -3.65
N GLN A 59 8.57 -10.01 -3.48
CA GLN A 59 7.61 -10.38 -4.52
C GLN A 59 7.01 -9.16 -5.24
N LEU A 60 7.21 -7.97 -4.68
CA LEU A 60 6.78 -6.72 -5.30
C LEU A 60 7.46 -6.53 -6.68
N PRO A 61 6.71 -6.15 -7.72
CA PRO A 61 7.32 -5.75 -8.98
C PRO A 61 8.16 -4.48 -8.81
N GLY A 62 9.18 -4.34 -9.67
CA GLY A 62 10.05 -3.17 -9.75
C GLY A 62 9.29 -1.85 -9.69
N LEU A 63 8.22 -1.74 -10.49
CA LEU A 63 7.37 -0.55 -10.59
C LEU A 63 6.77 -0.08 -9.25
N ILE A 64 6.42 -1.02 -8.35
CA ILE A 64 5.86 -0.68 -7.03
C ILE A 64 6.99 -0.50 -6.01
N SER A 65 8.02 -1.36 -6.04
CA SER A 65 9.17 -1.24 -5.13
C SER A 65 9.97 0.05 -5.32
N GLU A 66 9.96 0.64 -6.51
CA GLU A 66 10.59 1.94 -6.79
C GLU A 66 9.80 3.14 -6.24
N LYS A 67 8.50 2.95 -5.98
CA LYS A 67 7.62 3.98 -5.39
C LYS A 67 7.76 4.06 -3.87
N ILE A 68 8.11 2.97 -3.19
CA ILE A 68 8.18 2.97 -1.74
C ILE A 68 9.26 2.04 -1.20
N GLU A 69 10.01 2.52 -0.21
CA GLU A 69 10.92 1.68 0.56
C GLU A 69 10.17 0.94 1.67
N ARG A 70 10.61 -0.27 2.01
CA ARG A 70 10.01 -1.11 3.06
C ARG A 70 9.86 -0.39 4.41
N SER A 71 10.88 0.36 4.83
CA SER A 71 10.87 1.13 6.08
C SER A 71 9.81 2.23 6.06
N VAL A 72 9.65 2.92 4.92
CA VAL A 72 8.65 3.96 4.70
C VAL A 72 7.25 3.37 4.68
N TYR A 73 7.06 2.23 4.00
CA TYR A 73 5.82 1.47 3.99
C TYR A 73 5.39 1.10 5.41
N ASN A 74 6.27 0.49 6.22
CA ASN A 74 5.95 0.11 7.59
C ASN A 74 5.57 1.32 8.45
N ARG A 75 6.27 2.45 8.28
CA ARG A 75 5.93 3.70 8.98
C ARG A 75 4.57 4.24 8.57
N LYS A 76 4.23 4.19 7.27
CA LYS A 76 2.92 4.63 6.76
C LYS A 76 1.79 3.69 7.21
N LYS A 77 1.98 2.37 7.12
CA LYS A 77 1.05 1.35 7.63
C LYS A 77 0.66 1.61 9.08
N ARG A 78 1.64 1.82 9.96
CA ARG A 78 1.38 2.14 11.39
C ARG A 78 0.61 3.45 11.56
N LYS A 79 0.96 4.50 10.81
CA LYS A 79 0.25 5.79 10.88
C LYS A 79 -1.20 5.70 10.40
N LEU A 80 -1.44 4.91 9.35
CA LEU A 80 -2.79 4.71 8.80
C LEU A 80 -3.65 3.89 9.76
N TYR A 81 -3.08 2.85 10.39
CA TYR A 81 -3.79 2.07 11.41
C TYR A 81 -4.26 2.93 12.59
N LEU A 82 -3.43 3.88 13.03
CA LEU A 82 -3.80 4.81 14.11
C LEU A 82 -4.95 5.76 13.76
N LYS A 83 -5.30 5.94 12.48
CA LYS A 83 -6.42 6.81 12.06
C LYS A 83 -7.79 6.11 12.06
N ILE A 84 -7.83 4.80 12.33
CA ILE A 84 -9.05 3.99 12.33
C ILE A 84 -9.72 4.00 13.73
N ASN A 85 -9.08 4.58 14.74
CA ASN A 85 -9.62 4.83 16.08
C ASN A 85 -9.97 6.31 16.28
#